data_AF-A0A7C2KPN4-F1
#
_entry.id   AF-A0A7C2KPN4-F1
#
_cell.length_a   1.000
_cell.length_b   1.000
_cell.length_c   1.000
_cell.angle_alpha   90.00
_cell.angle_beta   90.00
_cell.angle_gamma   90.00
#
_symmetry.space_group_name_H-M   'P 1'
#
loop_
_entity.id
_entity.type
_entity.pdbx_description
1 polymer ?
#
loop_
_entity_poly.entity_id
_entity_poly.type
_entity_poly.pdbx_seq_one_letter_code
_entity_poly.pdbx_strand_id
1 'polypeptide(L)'
;MYQIEWLGMTRNNFKPGTPDRIRMVVLHATAGTYPGDLKWLRQGGAPGREVSVHYYINKRGHIVQLVADHDIAWHAGVSRWEVDGRTVYGCNDVSIGIELENRNDGRDPYPPEQYAAARWLTRELVQKYQIPPNQVVRHLDIAPGRKTDPAGFPWQRFVSEVFADLPGAPTMPPTEQMRQRMLDVAYRAAGSGLPASWPFATTARTLHLGMPVASLIARPPASRAASSPNDRERVLSLPDGTRYLVEVYARDALFATVGPDDTLRPDEPIQRLRDVPASPQRLALLDAIFRAADPINGFQPGWAFHQYFLDHEAELGMPISHNHRLALAPGWHVACQHFALDSLCSPVGQWQVIYRLSDIRRAAAGQMILPGLSRERARQLANLLLDDLFALRTGRRYQAEAALVRYALDEDLGAPLGPPETDVVDGIPIALMPFALDVVACRLPAPDWPLDRPLPPGNPFGRLTALLSSHRQGVSGVIRLSRMHNPRSLPVMQATPLVGSPRPDRPFIDVSLFAGDGEVRRRAIDTIVVIPTPGPASLALTQAHTAARWHYYIDHTGTVFRLRHERYVARAARGIGLPAEQLDQRALVIAVEGELDHAPPTLRKAAKALIQLLCRHFQISSNRIHVGEMTMHL
;
A
#
# COMPACT_ATOMS: atom_id res chain seq x y z
N MET A 1 7.10 -33.62 -18.71
CA MET A 1 7.20 -34.01 -17.28
C MET A 1 8.69 -34.00 -16.96
N TYR A 2 9.13 -33.31 -15.90
CA TYR A 2 10.56 -33.27 -15.56
C TYR A 2 11.02 -34.67 -15.10
N GLN A 3 12.27 -35.02 -15.40
CA GLN A 3 12.91 -36.23 -14.90
C GLN A 3 13.89 -35.85 -13.79
N ILE A 4 13.91 -36.64 -12.72
CA ILE A 4 14.86 -36.50 -11.61
C ILE A 4 15.95 -37.55 -11.83
N GLU A 5 17.18 -37.10 -12.09
CA GLU A 5 18.34 -37.99 -12.19
C GLU A 5 18.88 -38.30 -10.79
N TRP A 6 18.96 -39.59 -10.43
CA TRP A 6 19.65 -40.00 -9.21
C TRP A 6 21.16 -40.09 -9.45
N LEU A 7 21.94 -39.19 -8.83
CA LEU A 7 23.41 -39.25 -8.88
C LEU A 7 24.03 -39.80 -7.59
N GLY A 8 23.33 -39.62 -6.46
CA GLY A 8 23.82 -40.00 -5.13
C GLY A 8 25.06 -39.21 -4.68
N MET A 9 25.27 -39.14 -3.36
CA MET A 9 26.50 -38.61 -2.77
C MET A 9 27.69 -39.57 -3.01
N THR A 10 28.90 -39.02 -3.15
CA THR A 10 30.14 -39.84 -3.13
C THR A 10 30.72 -40.02 -1.73
N ARG A 11 30.28 -39.20 -0.75
CA ARG A 11 30.57 -39.36 0.68
C ARG A 11 29.26 -39.28 1.47
N ASN A 12 29.07 -40.15 2.45
CA ASN A 12 27.84 -40.23 3.25
C ASN A 12 27.74 -39.11 4.29
N ASN A 13 27.74 -37.85 3.84
CA ASN A 13 27.53 -36.67 4.67
C ASN A 13 26.04 -36.36 4.82
N PHE A 14 25.29 -37.35 5.29
CA PHE A 14 23.86 -37.28 5.60
C PHE A 14 23.58 -38.29 6.72
N LYS A 15 22.43 -38.21 7.38
CA LYS A 15 22.02 -39.19 8.40
C LYS A 15 20.85 -40.02 7.89
N PRO A 16 20.76 -41.31 8.24
CA PRO A 16 19.54 -42.08 8.04
C PRO A 16 18.35 -41.39 8.69
N GLY A 17 17.19 -41.43 8.04
CA GLY A 17 15.95 -40.86 8.57
C GLY A 17 14.73 -41.64 8.09
N THR A 18 13.55 -41.09 8.36
CA THR A 18 12.26 -41.66 7.97
C THR A 18 11.40 -40.62 7.24
N PRO A 19 10.52 -41.01 6.29
CA PRO A 19 9.73 -40.05 5.52
C PRO A 19 8.84 -39.13 6.37
N ASP A 20 8.33 -39.64 7.50
CA ASP A 20 7.43 -38.96 8.42
C ASP A 20 8.10 -37.83 9.22
N ARG A 21 9.42 -37.62 9.09
CA ARG A 21 10.10 -36.43 9.61
C ARG A 21 9.82 -35.18 8.78
N ILE A 22 9.50 -35.35 7.50
CA ILE A 22 9.49 -34.26 6.53
C ILE A 22 8.29 -33.36 6.80
N ARG A 23 8.58 -32.10 7.15
CA ARG A 23 7.59 -31.04 7.38
C ARG A 23 7.87 -29.80 6.56
N MET A 24 9.06 -29.67 5.96
CA MET A 24 9.55 -28.44 5.36
C MET A 24 10.28 -28.65 4.04
N VAL A 25 10.28 -27.62 3.19
CA VAL A 25 11.22 -27.49 2.06
C VAL A 25 12.05 -26.22 2.25
N VAL A 26 13.37 -26.33 2.15
CA VAL A 26 14.30 -25.18 2.23
C VAL A 26 14.95 -24.97 0.87
N LEU A 27 14.77 -23.79 0.29
CA LEU A 27 15.44 -23.40 -0.95
C LEU A 27 16.75 -22.66 -0.66
N HIS A 28 17.74 -22.99 -1.47
CA HIS A 28 19.12 -22.52 -1.38
C HIS A 28 19.62 -22.01 -2.74
N ALA A 29 20.75 -21.31 -2.70
CA ALA A 29 21.55 -20.96 -3.85
C ALA A 29 23.00 -21.37 -3.60
N THR A 30 23.64 -22.01 -4.58
CA THR A 30 24.93 -22.67 -4.37
C THR A 30 26.11 -21.72 -4.11
N ALA A 31 25.95 -20.42 -4.43
CA ALA A 31 27.04 -19.45 -4.53
C ALA A 31 28.15 -19.90 -5.51
N GLY A 32 27.78 -20.71 -6.50
CA GLY A 32 28.70 -21.31 -7.46
C GLY A 32 28.05 -21.46 -8.84
N THR A 33 28.71 -22.25 -9.70
CA THR A 33 28.26 -22.51 -11.07
C THR A 33 28.51 -23.96 -11.46
N TYR A 34 27.63 -24.51 -12.30
CA TYR A 34 27.74 -25.84 -12.84
C TYR A 34 29.00 -25.99 -13.72
N PRO A 35 29.67 -27.16 -13.73
CA PRO A 35 29.39 -28.36 -12.93
C PRO A 35 30.09 -28.38 -11.56
N GLY A 36 30.83 -27.31 -11.20
CA GLY A 36 31.71 -27.28 -10.04
C GLY A 36 30.97 -27.34 -8.70
N ASP A 37 29.87 -26.61 -8.59
CA ASP A 37 29.02 -26.61 -7.40
C ASP A 37 28.32 -27.97 -7.17
N LEU A 38 27.78 -28.59 -8.21
CA LEU A 38 27.23 -29.94 -8.14
C LEU A 38 28.30 -30.95 -7.71
N LYS A 39 29.51 -30.87 -8.28
CA LYS A 39 30.63 -31.75 -7.89
C LYS A 39 30.97 -31.56 -6.41
N TRP A 40 31.01 -30.33 -5.93
CA TRP A 40 31.29 -30.00 -4.53
C TRP A 40 30.22 -30.54 -3.57
N LEU A 41 28.94 -30.30 -3.88
CA LEU A 41 27.81 -30.81 -3.10
C LEU A 41 27.81 -32.34 -3.06
N ARG A 42 28.00 -32.99 -4.21
CA ARG A 42 28.06 -34.45 -4.32
C ARG A 42 29.21 -35.06 -3.51
N GLN A 43 30.33 -34.36 -3.40
CA GLN A 43 31.49 -34.77 -2.60
C GLN A 43 31.30 -34.60 -1.09
N GLY A 44 30.19 -34.00 -0.65
CA GLY A 44 29.94 -33.76 0.76
C GLY A 44 30.62 -32.51 1.32
N GLY A 45 31.15 -31.62 0.46
CA GLY A 45 31.96 -30.48 0.88
C GLY A 45 33.41 -30.85 1.24
N ALA A 46 34.03 -30.05 2.11
CA ALA A 46 35.38 -30.27 2.62
C ALA A 46 35.36 -30.67 4.10
N PRO A 47 36.42 -31.32 4.61
CA PRO A 47 36.56 -31.59 6.04
C PRO A 47 36.38 -30.31 6.87
N GLY A 48 35.53 -30.37 7.90
CA GLY A 48 35.15 -29.23 8.74
C GLY A 48 34.15 -28.26 8.11
N ARG A 49 33.70 -28.52 6.89
CA ARG A 49 32.64 -27.80 6.16
C ARG A 49 31.77 -28.79 5.38
N GLU A 50 31.36 -29.85 6.06
CA GLU A 50 30.53 -30.89 5.49
C GLU A 50 29.15 -30.34 5.11
N VAL A 51 28.67 -30.71 3.93
CA VAL A 51 27.37 -30.26 3.39
C VAL A 51 26.79 -31.35 2.49
N SER A 52 25.47 -31.45 2.47
CA SER A 52 24.74 -32.22 1.47
C SER A 52 23.37 -31.61 1.25
N VAL A 53 22.73 -31.96 0.15
CA VAL A 53 21.38 -31.50 -0.21
C VAL A 53 20.61 -32.66 -0.84
N HIS A 54 19.28 -32.66 -0.77
CA HIS A 54 18.49 -33.70 -1.42
C HIS A 54 18.46 -33.50 -2.92
N TYR A 55 18.19 -32.27 -3.38
CA TYR A 55 18.08 -31.94 -4.80
C TYR A 55 18.97 -30.78 -5.21
N TYR A 56 19.44 -30.82 -6.45
CA TYR A 56 20.17 -29.75 -7.12
C TYR A 56 19.51 -29.44 -8.47
N ILE A 57 19.39 -28.16 -8.82
CA ILE A 57 18.80 -27.70 -10.09
C ILE A 57 19.73 -26.71 -10.78
N ASN A 58 20.21 -27.07 -11.98
CA ASN A 58 21.07 -26.20 -12.78
C ASN A 58 20.27 -25.10 -13.54
N LYS A 59 20.97 -24.17 -14.19
CA LYS A 59 20.37 -23.05 -14.95
C LYS A 59 19.45 -23.51 -16.09
N ARG A 60 19.62 -24.74 -16.60
CA ARG A 60 18.81 -25.35 -17.68
C ARG A 60 17.62 -26.16 -17.16
N GLY A 61 17.34 -26.10 -15.86
CA GLY A 61 16.24 -26.84 -15.23
C GLY A 61 16.47 -28.35 -15.10
N HIS A 62 17.71 -28.83 -15.21
CA HIS A 62 18.04 -30.22 -14.96
C HIS A 62 18.02 -30.50 -13.45
N ILE A 63 17.24 -31.49 -13.02
CA ILE A 63 17.03 -31.83 -11.62
C ILE A 63 17.81 -33.11 -11.29
N VAL A 64 18.70 -33.00 -10.31
CA VAL A 64 19.49 -34.12 -9.79
C VAL A 64 19.13 -34.36 -8.33
N GLN A 65 19.03 -35.62 -7.94
CA GLN A 65 18.90 -36.05 -6.55
C GLN A 65 20.22 -36.66 -6.03
N LEU A 66 20.67 -36.16 -4.87
CA LEU A 66 21.91 -36.57 -4.21
C LEU A 66 21.65 -37.36 -2.91
N VAL A 67 20.63 -36.99 -2.16
CA VAL A 67 20.21 -37.66 -0.91
C VAL A 67 18.74 -38.08 -1.05
N ALA A 68 18.41 -39.29 -0.59
CA ALA A 68 17.04 -39.80 -0.62
C ALA A 68 16.15 -38.98 0.31
N ASP A 69 14.88 -38.78 -0.03
CA ASP A 69 13.98 -37.92 0.75
C ASP A 69 13.91 -38.32 2.24
N HIS A 70 13.90 -39.63 2.52
CA HIS A 70 13.80 -40.14 3.89
C HIS A 70 15.05 -39.85 4.72
N ASP A 71 16.22 -39.77 4.11
CA ASP A 71 17.48 -39.43 4.76
C ASP A 71 17.58 -37.93 5.04
N ILE A 72 18.38 -37.55 6.04
CA ILE A 72 18.57 -36.16 6.48
C ILE A 72 19.85 -35.60 5.86
N ALA A 73 19.71 -34.77 4.83
CA ALA A 73 20.82 -34.00 4.28
C ALA A 73 21.26 -32.84 5.20
N TRP A 74 22.50 -32.38 5.07
CA TRP A 74 23.13 -31.35 5.90
C TRP A 74 23.18 -30.00 5.18
N HIS A 75 22.02 -29.38 4.96
CA HIS A 75 21.90 -28.15 4.15
C HIS A 75 21.57 -26.89 4.97
N ALA A 76 20.73 -27.01 6.00
CA ALA A 76 20.24 -25.90 6.82
C ALA A 76 21.23 -25.46 7.90
N GLY A 77 22.01 -26.39 8.48
CA GLY A 77 22.95 -26.09 9.57
C GLY A 77 22.27 -25.49 10.81
N VAL A 78 22.99 -24.60 11.54
CA VAL A 78 22.43 -23.87 12.69
C VAL A 78 21.29 -22.98 12.22
N SER A 79 20.06 -23.36 12.57
CA SER A 79 18.82 -22.79 12.04
C SER A 79 17.68 -22.94 13.05
N ARG A 80 16.64 -22.14 12.90
CA ARG A 80 15.44 -22.15 13.74
C ARG A 80 14.20 -21.82 12.91
N TRP A 81 13.11 -22.57 13.10
CA TRP A 81 11.81 -22.25 12.49
C TRP A 81 10.64 -22.76 13.35
N GLU A 82 9.45 -22.22 13.15
CA GLU A 82 8.22 -22.73 13.77
C GLU A 82 7.60 -23.82 12.90
N VAL A 83 7.46 -25.03 13.43
CA VAL A 83 6.85 -26.19 12.76
C VAL A 83 5.77 -26.75 13.68
N ASP A 84 4.55 -26.89 13.18
CA ASP A 84 3.40 -27.42 13.95
C ASP A 84 3.19 -26.73 15.31
N GLY A 85 3.44 -25.41 15.35
CA GLY A 85 3.28 -24.57 16.55
C GLY A 85 4.41 -24.72 17.58
N ARG A 86 5.54 -25.34 17.21
CA ARG A 86 6.72 -25.51 18.07
C ARG A 86 7.96 -24.98 17.37
N THR A 87 8.84 -24.32 18.14
CA THR A 87 10.17 -23.95 17.65
C THR A 87 11.04 -25.20 17.46
N VAL A 88 11.46 -25.45 16.22
CA VAL A 88 12.49 -26.44 15.87
C VAL A 88 13.84 -25.74 15.79
N TYR A 89 14.86 -26.33 16.42
CA TYR A 89 16.26 -25.92 16.32
C TYR A 89 17.02 -26.98 15.51
N GLY A 90 17.64 -26.57 14.41
CA GLY A 90 18.26 -27.49 13.44
C GLY A 90 17.25 -28.03 12.44
N CYS A 91 16.89 -27.21 11.44
CA CYS A 91 15.82 -27.54 10.49
C CYS A 91 16.14 -28.75 9.59
N ASN A 92 17.41 -29.17 9.46
CA ASN A 92 17.81 -30.37 8.70
C ASN A 92 16.90 -31.57 9.00
N ASP A 93 16.65 -31.82 10.29
CA ASP A 93 15.96 -33.03 10.76
C ASP A 93 14.53 -33.12 10.22
N VAL A 94 13.91 -31.99 9.88
CA VAL A 94 12.51 -31.90 9.44
C VAL A 94 12.34 -31.40 8.00
N SER A 95 13.43 -31.17 7.26
CA SER A 95 13.37 -30.54 5.94
C SER A 95 13.96 -31.33 4.78
N ILE A 96 13.46 -31.01 3.58
CA ILE A 96 14.09 -31.30 2.29
C ILE A 96 14.76 -30.02 1.77
N GLY A 97 16.09 -30.03 1.65
CA GLY A 97 16.86 -28.99 0.95
C GLY A 97 16.86 -29.13 -0.58
N ILE A 98 16.70 -28.00 -1.28
CA ILE A 98 16.85 -27.86 -2.74
C ILE A 98 17.88 -26.75 -3.02
N GLU A 99 18.95 -27.08 -3.73
CA GLU A 99 20.00 -26.15 -4.16
C GLU A 99 19.78 -25.70 -5.61
N LEU A 100 19.77 -24.40 -5.84
CA LEU A 100 19.70 -23.81 -7.17
C LEU A 100 21.08 -23.29 -7.58
N GLU A 101 21.55 -23.68 -8.76
CA GLU A 101 22.76 -23.09 -9.35
C GLU A 101 22.59 -21.56 -9.47
N ASN A 102 23.31 -20.82 -8.63
CA ASN A 102 23.30 -19.36 -8.65
C ASN A 102 24.50 -18.80 -7.86
N ARG A 103 25.07 -17.68 -8.32
CA ARG A 103 26.16 -16.96 -7.63
C ARG A 103 25.75 -16.30 -6.31
N ASN A 104 24.45 -16.20 -6.04
CA ASN A 104 23.87 -15.65 -4.83
C ASN A 104 24.26 -14.18 -4.54
N ASP A 105 24.57 -13.41 -5.59
CA ASP A 105 24.97 -12.00 -5.52
C ASP A 105 23.79 -11.02 -5.72
N GLY A 106 22.58 -11.56 -5.92
CA GLY A 106 21.35 -10.81 -6.21
C GLY A 106 21.28 -10.25 -7.63
N ARG A 107 22.25 -10.56 -8.50
CA ARG A 107 22.31 -10.11 -9.90
C ARG A 107 22.30 -11.26 -10.90
N ASP A 108 22.88 -12.39 -10.53
CA ASP A 108 22.82 -13.62 -11.33
C ASP A 108 21.36 -14.09 -11.43
N PRO A 109 20.74 -14.07 -12.62
CA PRO A 109 19.32 -14.35 -12.77
C PRO A 109 19.01 -15.84 -12.55
N TYR A 110 17.77 -16.13 -12.18
CA TYR A 110 17.19 -17.47 -12.23
C TYR A 110 16.43 -17.61 -13.54
N PRO A 111 16.96 -18.32 -14.55
CA PRO A 111 16.32 -18.43 -15.86
C PRO A 111 14.94 -19.10 -15.78
N PRO A 112 14.05 -18.85 -16.74
CA PRO A 112 12.71 -19.45 -16.75
C PRO A 112 12.69 -20.98 -16.62
N GLU A 113 13.66 -21.67 -17.23
CA GLU A 113 13.79 -23.13 -17.18
C GLU A 113 14.12 -23.64 -15.76
N GLN A 114 15.09 -23.02 -15.10
CA GLN A 114 15.45 -23.32 -13.70
C GLN A 114 14.30 -23.01 -12.75
N TYR A 115 13.64 -21.87 -12.95
CA TYR A 115 12.49 -21.47 -12.13
C TYR A 115 11.32 -22.46 -12.28
N ALA A 116 10.99 -22.85 -13.51
CA ALA A 116 9.93 -23.81 -13.78
C ALA A 116 10.23 -25.20 -13.20
N ALA A 117 11.49 -25.65 -13.26
CA ALA A 117 11.94 -26.90 -12.65
C ALA A 117 11.85 -26.85 -11.11
N ALA A 118 12.33 -25.77 -10.50
CA ALA A 118 12.21 -25.56 -9.06
C ALA A 118 10.74 -25.54 -8.61
N ARG A 119 9.87 -24.86 -9.38
CA ARG A 119 8.44 -24.78 -9.07
C ARG A 119 7.80 -26.15 -9.14
N TRP A 120 8.07 -26.89 -10.22
CA TRP A 120 7.56 -28.25 -10.40
C TRP A 120 8.02 -29.16 -9.25
N LEU A 121 9.32 -29.20 -8.95
CA LEU A 121 9.85 -30.07 -7.90
C LEU A 121 9.29 -29.74 -6.52
N THR A 122 9.29 -28.47 -6.14
CA THR A 122 8.72 -28.05 -4.85
C THR A 122 7.24 -28.41 -4.80
N ARG A 123 6.49 -28.24 -5.89
CA ARG A 123 5.08 -28.62 -5.99
C ARG A 123 4.85 -30.13 -5.78
N GLU A 124 5.70 -30.98 -6.35
CA GLU A 124 5.63 -32.44 -6.13
C GLU A 124 5.91 -32.78 -4.66
N LEU A 125 6.93 -32.16 -4.06
CA LEU A 125 7.31 -32.40 -2.66
C LEU A 125 6.23 -31.94 -1.68
N VAL A 126 5.66 -30.74 -1.87
CA VAL A 126 4.61 -30.23 -0.98
C VAL A 126 3.35 -31.07 -1.04
N GLN A 127 2.99 -31.60 -2.22
CA GLN A 127 1.88 -32.55 -2.36
C GLN A 127 2.18 -33.88 -1.70
N LYS A 128 3.35 -34.47 -1.99
CA LYS A 128 3.76 -35.78 -1.49
C LYS A 128 3.81 -35.81 0.05
N TYR A 129 4.30 -34.74 0.66
CA TYR A 129 4.52 -34.66 2.11
C TYR A 129 3.53 -33.76 2.86
N GLN A 130 2.49 -33.24 2.18
CA GLN A 130 1.47 -32.37 2.77
C GLN A 130 2.08 -31.15 3.49
N ILE A 131 3.10 -30.54 2.88
CA ILE A 131 3.85 -29.42 3.47
C ILE A 131 3.06 -28.12 3.27
N PRO A 132 2.68 -27.41 4.34
CA PRO A 132 1.90 -26.18 4.20
C PRO A 132 2.78 -25.00 3.72
N PRO A 133 2.18 -23.93 3.16
CA PRO A 133 2.93 -22.81 2.56
C PRO A 133 3.96 -22.14 3.46
N ASN A 134 3.69 -22.04 4.77
CA ASN A 134 4.60 -21.47 5.75
C ASN A 134 5.82 -22.34 6.09
N GLN A 135 5.90 -23.55 5.53
CA GLN A 135 7.00 -24.49 5.68
C GLN A 135 7.83 -24.66 4.41
N VAL A 136 7.50 -23.93 3.35
CA VAL A 136 8.40 -23.67 2.22
C VAL A 136 9.13 -22.36 2.53
N VAL A 137 10.43 -22.43 2.75
CA VAL A 137 11.23 -21.34 3.31
C VAL A 137 12.55 -21.14 2.57
N ARG A 138 13.13 -19.95 2.67
CA ARG A 138 14.49 -19.67 2.22
C ARG A 138 15.48 -20.01 3.31
N HIS A 139 16.73 -20.28 2.94
CA HIS A 139 17.79 -20.46 3.94
C HIS A 139 17.98 -19.22 4.83
N LEU A 140 17.84 -18.02 4.27
CA LEU A 140 17.90 -16.77 5.01
C LEU A 140 16.78 -16.62 6.06
N ASP A 141 15.62 -17.26 5.83
CA ASP A 141 14.47 -17.17 6.76
C ASP A 141 14.75 -17.98 8.03
N ILE A 142 15.32 -19.17 7.89
CA ILE A 142 15.62 -20.06 9.02
C ILE A 142 16.97 -19.77 9.71
N ALA A 143 17.82 -18.93 9.09
CA ALA A 143 19.15 -18.60 9.59
C ALA A 143 19.51 -17.11 9.38
N PRO A 144 18.70 -16.19 9.93
CA PRO A 144 18.90 -14.76 9.76
C PRO A 144 20.27 -14.31 10.28
N GLY A 145 20.94 -13.44 9.53
CA GLY A 145 22.29 -12.94 9.86
C GLY A 145 23.44 -13.88 9.50
N ARG A 146 23.19 -15.19 9.32
CA ARG A 146 24.20 -16.17 8.86
C ARG A 146 24.14 -16.43 7.36
N LYS A 147 22.94 -16.41 6.78
CA LYS A 147 22.66 -16.80 5.39
C LYS A 147 21.90 -15.71 4.65
N THR A 148 22.15 -15.63 3.34
CA THR A 148 21.54 -14.65 2.43
C THR A 148 20.85 -15.31 1.24
N ASP A 149 20.98 -16.63 1.08
CA ASP A 149 20.41 -17.40 -0.01
C ASP A 149 18.91 -17.71 0.16
N PRO A 150 18.14 -17.77 -0.95
CA PRO A 150 18.53 -17.49 -2.34
C PRO A 150 18.31 -16.00 -2.71
N ALA A 151 19.39 -15.22 -2.81
CA ALA A 151 19.34 -13.80 -3.14
C ALA A 151 18.81 -13.58 -4.57
N GLY A 152 17.96 -12.56 -4.74
CA GLY A 152 17.37 -12.20 -6.04
C GLY A 152 16.30 -13.16 -6.58
N PHE A 153 15.96 -14.23 -5.85
CA PHE A 153 14.93 -15.17 -6.26
C PHE A 153 13.52 -14.58 -6.07
N PRO A 154 12.60 -14.68 -7.04
CA PRO A 154 11.26 -14.10 -6.96
C PRO A 154 10.34 -14.93 -6.03
N TRP A 155 10.60 -14.81 -4.72
CA TRP A 155 10.08 -15.69 -3.68
C TRP A 155 8.56 -15.69 -3.55
N GLN A 156 7.93 -14.51 -3.49
CA GLN A 156 6.49 -14.38 -3.31
C GLN A 156 5.74 -15.03 -4.49
N ARG A 157 6.19 -14.73 -5.72
CA ARG A 157 5.68 -15.34 -6.94
C ARG A 157 5.85 -16.86 -6.90
N PHE A 158 7.05 -17.34 -6.53
CA PHE A 158 7.35 -18.77 -6.45
C PHE A 158 6.41 -19.53 -5.52
N VAL A 159 6.27 -19.08 -4.26
CA VAL A 159 5.41 -19.75 -3.29
C VAL A 159 3.95 -19.69 -3.75
N SER A 160 3.48 -18.55 -4.26
CA SER A 160 2.13 -18.41 -4.83
C SER A 160 1.88 -19.45 -5.94
N GLU A 161 2.78 -19.55 -6.92
CA GLU A 161 2.63 -20.47 -8.05
C GLU A 161 2.81 -21.96 -7.65
N VAL A 162 3.64 -22.28 -6.66
CA VAL A 162 3.79 -23.66 -6.13
C VAL A 162 2.46 -24.18 -5.60
N PHE A 163 1.73 -23.35 -4.85
CA PHE A 163 0.48 -23.74 -4.19
C PHE A 163 -0.80 -23.43 -4.99
N ALA A 164 -0.70 -22.70 -6.11
CA ALA A 164 -1.81 -22.47 -7.02
C ALA A 164 -2.46 -23.80 -7.44
N ASP A 165 -3.77 -23.98 -7.33
CA ASP A 165 -4.49 -25.19 -7.80
C ASP A 165 -4.15 -26.53 -7.10
N LEU A 166 -3.51 -26.54 -5.93
CA LEU A 166 -3.35 -27.78 -5.13
C LEU A 166 -4.62 -28.11 -4.33
N PRO A 167 -5.08 -29.39 -4.30
CA PRO A 167 -6.20 -29.80 -3.45
C PRO A 167 -5.84 -29.55 -1.97
N GLY A 168 -6.63 -28.75 -1.27
CA GLY A 168 -6.40 -28.42 0.14
C GLY A 168 -5.42 -27.26 0.41
N ALA A 169 -4.83 -26.64 -0.63
CA ALA A 169 -4.39 -25.26 -0.45
C ALA A 169 -5.63 -24.45 -0.04
N PRO A 170 -5.56 -23.55 0.97
CA PRO A 170 -6.56 -22.52 1.12
C PRO A 170 -6.42 -21.58 -0.08
N THR A 171 -6.89 -22.04 -1.24
CA THR A 171 -7.45 -21.15 -2.22
C THR A 171 -8.54 -20.39 -1.48
N MET A 172 -8.58 -19.09 -1.64
CA MET A 172 -9.83 -18.39 -1.46
C MET A 172 -10.66 -18.82 -2.68
N PRO A 173 -11.58 -19.81 -2.62
CA PRO A 173 -12.63 -19.81 -3.62
C PRO A 173 -13.30 -18.44 -3.44
N PRO A 174 -13.40 -17.59 -4.47
CA PRO A 174 -14.15 -16.36 -4.32
C PRO A 174 -15.58 -16.75 -4.05
N THR A 175 -15.98 -16.68 -2.78
CA THR A 175 -17.38 -16.56 -2.48
C THR A 175 -17.86 -15.28 -3.17
N GLU A 176 -19.12 -15.27 -3.57
CA GLU A 176 -19.76 -14.03 -4.05
C GLU A 176 -19.52 -12.90 -3.04
N GLN A 177 -19.53 -13.21 -1.75
CA GLN A 177 -19.30 -12.25 -0.68
C GLN A 177 -17.89 -11.61 -0.73
N MET A 178 -16.83 -12.39 -0.97
CA MET A 178 -15.47 -11.85 -1.15
C MET A 178 -15.40 -10.89 -2.34
N ARG A 179 -15.97 -11.30 -3.47
CA ARG A 179 -15.98 -10.49 -4.69
C ARG A 179 -16.72 -9.17 -4.47
N GLN A 180 -17.91 -9.22 -3.86
CA GLN A 180 -18.68 -8.03 -3.52
C GLN A 180 -17.90 -7.12 -2.58
N ARG A 181 -17.23 -7.65 -1.56
CA ARG A 181 -16.40 -6.84 -0.65
C ARG A 181 -15.23 -6.15 -1.35
N MET A 182 -14.51 -6.86 -2.20
CA MET A 182 -13.40 -6.26 -2.96
C MET A 182 -13.91 -5.18 -3.93
N LEU A 183 -15.06 -5.40 -4.57
CA LEU A 183 -15.71 -4.37 -5.40
C LEU A 183 -16.13 -3.17 -4.55
N ASP A 184 -16.80 -3.37 -3.41
CA ASP A 184 -17.21 -2.31 -2.50
C ASP A 184 -16.01 -1.43 -2.11
N VAL A 185 -14.86 -2.03 -1.80
CA VAL A 185 -13.63 -1.31 -1.45
C VAL A 185 -13.11 -0.48 -2.63
N ALA A 186 -13.06 -1.04 -3.84
CA ALA A 186 -12.61 -0.32 -5.03
C ALA A 186 -13.48 0.92 -5.32
N TYR A 187 -14.80 0.71 -5.32
CA TYR A 187 -15.78 1.73 -5.65
C TYR A 187 -15.85 2.82 -4.57
N ARG A 188 -15.80 2.44 -3.30
CA ARG A 188 -15.73 3.39 -2.18
C ARG A 188 -14.45 4.22 -2.20
N ALA A 189 -13.30 3.62 -2.51
CA ALA A 189 -12.03 4.34 -2.62
C ALA A 189 -12.04 5.40 -3.74
N ALA A 190 -12.81 5.16 -4.80
CA ALA A 190 -13.05 6.12 -5.87
C ALA A 190 -14.14 7.16 -5.57
N GLY A 191 -14.86 7.02 -4.45
CA GLY A 191 -16.02 7.83 -4.11
C GLY A 191 -17.29 7.48 -4.90
N SER A 192 -17.30 6.37 -5.63
CA SER A 192 -18.46 5.90 -6.41
C SER A 192 -19.22 4.84 -5.61
N GLY A 193 -20.47 5.10 -5.21
CA GLY A 193 -21.30 4.14 -4.46
C GLY A 193 -22.01 3.10 -5.33
N LEU A 194 -21.42 2.70 -6.47
CA LEU A 194 -22.13 1.98 -7.53
C LEU A 194 -22.06 0.45 -7.40
N PRO A 195 -23.12 -0.27 -7.82
CA PRO A 195 -23.13 -1.72 -7.84
C PRO A 195 -22.30 -2.30 -9.00
N ALA A 196 -21.82 -3.53 -8.82
CA ALA A 196 -21.04 -4.29 -9.81
C ALA A 196 -21.74 -4.50 -11.17
N SER A 197 -23.08 -4.45 -11.18
CA SER A 197 -23.92 -4.59 -12.38
C SER A 197 -24.07 -3.28 -13.18
N TRP A 198 -23.44 -2.19 -12.73
CA TRP A 198 -23.48 -0.91 -13.43
C TRP A 198 -22.94 -1.06 -14.87
N PRO A 199 -23.60 -0.51 -15.90
CA PRO A 199 -23.20 -0.68 -17.29
C PRO A 199 -21.74 -0.28 -17.57
N PHE A 200 -21.28 0.86 -17.02
CA PHE A 200 -19.88 1.30 -17.16
C PHE A 200 -18.91 0.32 -16.48
N ALA A 201 -19.29 -0.24 -15.32
CA ALA A 201 -18.47 -1.23 -14.61
C ALA A 201 -18.31 -2.52 -15.42
N THR A 202 -19.35 -2.90 -16.16
CA THR A 202 -19.31 -4.06 -17.06
C THR A 202 -18.41 -3.78 -18.26
N THR A 203 -18.59 -2.63 -18.92
CA THR A 203 -17.76 -2.20 -20.05
C THR A 203 -16.28 -2.06 -19.66
N ALA A 204 -15.98 -1.44 -18.52
CA ALA A 204 -14.62 -1.26 -18.04
C ALA A 204 -13.90 -2.59 -17.78
N ARG A 205 -14.61 -3.60 -17.26
CA ARG A 205 -14.06 -4.95 -17.07
C ARG A 205 -13.75 -5.64 -18.38
N THR A 206 -14.67 -5.58 -19.36
CA THR A 206 -14.45 -6.13 -20.71
C THR A 206 -13.25 -5.49 -21.41
N LEU A 207 -13.03 -4.20 -21.16
CA LEU A 207 -11.91 -3.43 -21.74
C LEU A 207 -10.65 -3.43 -20.87
N HIS A 208 -10.65 -4.13 -19.73
CA HIS A 208 -9.54 -4.21 -18.78
C HIS A 208 -9.01 -2.84 -18.31
N LEU A 209 -9.90 -1.88 -18.03
CA LEU A 209 -9.53 -0.50 -17.69
C LEU A 209 -9.00 -0.31 -16.26
N GLY A 210 -9.01 -1.36 -15.44
CA GLY A 210 -8.62 -1.31 -14.02
C GLY A 210 -9.77 -0.88 -13.11
N MET A 211 -9.43 -0.39 -11.91
CA MET A 211 -10.37 0.06 -10.89
C MET A 211 -10.85 1.49 -11.17
N PRO A 212 -12.03 1.88 -10.66
CA PRO A 212 -12.43 3.28 -10.64
C PRO A 212 -11.42 4.09 -9.80
N VAL A 213 -11.06 5.29 -10.25
CA VAL A 213 -10.05 6.13 -9.57
C VAL A 213 -10.57 7.52 -9.18
N ALA A 214 -11.69 7.94 -9.75
CA ALA A 214 -12.36 9.18 -9.38
C ALA A 214 -13.87 9.09 -9.66
N SER A 215 -14.65 9.91 -8.95
CA SER A 215 -16.07 10.14 -9.21
C SER A 215 -16.28 11.61 -9.55
N LEU A 216 -16.97 11.88 -10.67
CA LEU A 216 -17.36 13.23 -11.07
C LEU A 216 -18.73 13.54 -10.44
N ILE A 217 -18.76 14.07 -9.22
CA ILE A 217 -20.00 14.54 -8.58
C ILE A 217 -20.16 16.03 -8.89
N ALA A 218 -21.29 16.41 -9.48
CA ALA A 218 -21.52 17.77 -9.98
C ALA A 218 -21.83 18.82 -8.89
N ARG A 219 -22.20 18.41 -7.66
CA ARG A 219 -22.48 19.32 -6.52
C ARG A 219 -22.24 18.66 -5.14
N PRO A 220 -21.80 19.40 -4.11
CA PRO A 220 -22.02 18.98 -2.72
C PRO A 220 -23.53 19.03 -2.45
N PRO A 221 -24.13 18.04 -1.75
CA PRO A 221 -25.56 18.02 -1.50
C PRO A 221 -25.94 19.23 -0.66
N ALA A 222 -26.72 20.14 -1.25
CA ALA A 222 -27.45 21.14 -0.49
C ALA A 222 -28.57 20.40 0.26
N SER A 223 -28.51 20.45 1.58
CA SER A 223 -29.47 19.90 2.56
C SER A 223 -29.24 18.45 3.05
N ARG A 224 -29.19 18.34 4.38
CA ARG A 224 -29.31 17.10 5.17
C ARG A 224 -30.67 16.46 4.87
N ALA A 225 -30.70 15.42 4.02
CA ALA A 225 -31.63 14.28 4.05
C ALA A 225 -31.60 13.40 2.79
N ALA A 226 -30.59 13.49 1.90
CA ALA A 226 -30.58 12.68 0.67
C ALA A 226 -29.91 11.31 0.88
N SER A 227 -30.61 10.26 0.46
CA SER A 227 -30.11 8.91 0.18
C SER A 227 -28.95 8.93 -0.84
N SER A 228 -28.24 7.80 -1.02
CA SER A 228 -27.14 7.62 -1.98
C SER A 228 -27.31 8.40 -3.29
N PRO A 229 -26.23 8.97 -3.85
CA PRO A 229 -26.29 9.82 -5.04
C PRO A 229 -27.01 9.12 -6.19
N ASN A 230 -28.06 9.75 -6.70
CA ASN A 230 -28.80 9.31 -7.89
C ASN A 230 -27.98 9.70 -9.15
N ASP A 231 -28.17 8.99 -10.28
CA ASP A 231 -27.46 9.25 -11.56
C ASP A 231 -27.49 10.73 -11.97
N ARG A 232 -28.56 11.43 -11.59
CA ARG A 232 -28.78 12.87 -11.80
C ARG A 232 -27.68 13.77 -11.23
N GLU A 233 -27.05 13.40 -10.13
CA GLU A 233 -26.02 14.22 -9.46
C GLU A 233 -24.63 14.08 -10.12
N ARG A 234 -24.51 13.23 -11.13
CA ARG A 234 -23.25 12.83 -11.79
C ARG A 234 -23.21 13.20 -13.27
N VAL A 235 -24.30 13.79 -13.76
CA VAL A 235 -24.38 14.25 -15.15
C VAL A 235 -23.55 15.51 -15.32
N LEU A 236 -22.56 15.42 -16.19
CA LEU A 236 -21.77 16.54 -16.68
C LEU A 236 -22.52 17.22 -17.83
N SER A 237 -22.84 18.50 -17.67
CA SER A 237 -23.36 19.33 -18.76
C SER A 237 -22.21 20.09 -19.42
N LEU A 238 -21.99 19.89 -20.71
CA LEU A 238 -21.05 20.66 -21.50
C LEU A 238 -21.64 22.02 -21.90
N PRO A 239 -20.80 23.02 -22.25
CA PRO A 239 -21.27 24.34 -22.68
C PRO A 239 -22.17 24.32 -23.93
N ASP A 240 -22.07 23.28 -24.76
CA ASP A 240 -22.93 23.06 -25.93
C ASP A 240 -24.32 22.50 -25.57
N GLY A 241 -24.60 22.29 -24.28
CA GLY A 241 -25.86 21.76 -23.76
C GLY A 241 -25.92 20.23 -23.74
N THR A 242 -24.91 19.53 -24.28
CA THR A 242 -24.85 18.08 -24.25
C THR A 242 -24.54 17.58 -22.85
N ARG A 243 -25.17 16.47 -22.47
CA ARG A 243 -25.13 15.94 -21.11
C ARG A 243 -24.57 14.52 -21.12
N TYR A 244 -23.59 14.27 -20.27
CA TYR A 244 -22.87 13.00 -20.19
C TYR A 244 -22.82 12.45 -18.78
N LEU A 245 -22.91 11.12 -18.66
CA LEU A 245 -22.34 10.41 -17.52
C LEU A 245 -20.89 10.06 -17.84
N VAL A 246 -20.01 10.22 -16.87
CA VAL A 246 -18.57 9.94 -17.01
C VAL A 246 -18.08 9.14 -15.82
N GLU A 247 -17.43 8.01 -16.08
CA GLU A 247 -16.75 7.19 -15.07
C GLU A 247 -15.26 7.13 -15.37
N VAL A 248 -14.44 7.39 -14.36
CA VAL A 248 -12.98 7.46 -14.51
C VAL A 248 -12.36 6.19 -13.93
N TYR A 249 -11.77 5.36 -14.80
CA TYR A 249 -11.03 4.16 -14.43
C TYR A 249 -9.53 4.41 -14.59
N ALA A 250 -8.71 3.53 -14.03
CA ALA A 250 -7.27 3.73 -13.99
C ALA A 250 -6.65 3.96 -15.38
N ARG A 251 -7.00 3.15 -16.38
CA ARG A 251 -6.43 3.29 -17.73
C ARG A 251 -7.13 4.35 -18.57
N ASP A 252 -8.42 4.58 -18.35
CA ASP A 252 -9.23 5.42 -19.24
C ASP A 252 -10.51 5.90 -18.56
N ALA A 253 -11.14 6.92 -19.14
CA ALA A 253 -12.49 7.32 -18.80
C ALA A 253 -13.49 6.76 -19.81
N LEU A 254 -14.66 6.37 -19.31
CA LEU A 254 -15.81 5.98 -20.10
C LEU A 254 -16.87 7.08 -19.97
N PHE A 255 -17.57 7.37 -21.07
CA PHE A 255 -18.66 8.32 -21.06
C PHE A 255 -19.82 7.88 -21.97
N ALA A 256 -21.03 8.34 -21.66
CA ALA A 256 -22.21 8.12 -22.48
C ALA A 256 -23.17 9.31 -22.36
N THR A 257 -23.92 9.59 -23.41
CA THR A 257 -24.99 10.60 -23.41
C THR A 257 -26.15 10.14 -22.53
N VAL A 258 -26.83 11.10 -21.90
CA VAL A 258 -28.02 10.82 -21.08
C VAL A 258 -29.31 11.35 -21.69
N GLY A 259 -30.42 10.74 -21.28
CA GLY A 259 -31.76 11.23 -21.58
C GLY A 259 -32.10 12.55 -20.88
N PRO A 260 -33.25 13.16 -21.22
CA PRO A 260 -33.73 14.39 -20.58
C PRO A 260 -33.95 14.26 -19.07
N ASP A 261 -34.11 13.03 -18.59
CA ASP A 261 -34.35 12.63 -17.20
C ASP A 261 -33.07 12.24 -16.44
N ASP A 262 -31.90 12.41 -17.09
CA ASP A 262 -30.56 12.14 -16.57
C ASP A 262 -30.23 10.67 -16.35
N THR A 263 -30.95 9.80 -17.04
CA THR A 263 -30.68 8.36 -17.02
C THR A 263 -29.89 7.94 -18.26
N LEU A 264 -29.09 6.90 -18.09
CA LEU A 264 -28.41 6.24 -19.20
C LEU A 264 -29.46 5.63 -20.13
N ARG A 265 -29.43 6.00 -21.41
CA ARG A 265 -30.33 5.38 -22.39
C ARG A 265 -29.83 3.95 -22.70
N PRO A 266 -30.71 2.93 -22.73
CA PRO A 266 -30.31 1.54 -22.95
C PRO A 266 -29.52 1.31 -24.25
N ASP A 267 -29.79 2.11 -25.28
CA ASP A 267 -29.24 1.94 -26.64
C ASP A 267 -28.07 2.90 -26.96
N GLU A 268 -27.70 3.79 -26.03
CA GLU A 268 -26.57 4.72 -26.25
C GLU A 268 -25.23 4.00 -25.99
N PRO A 269 -24.28 4.04 -26.94
CA PRO A 269 -23.00 3.38 -26.77
C PRO A 269 -22.16 4.06 -25.69
N ILE A 270 -21.66 3.26 -24.75
CA ILE A 270 -20.61 3.69 -23.82
C ILE A 270 -19.30 3.81 -24.60
N GLN A 271 -18.76 5.02 -24.63
CA GLN A 271 -17.58 5.38 -25.40
C GLN A 271 -16.36 5.52 -24.49
N ARG A 272 -15.18 5.19 -25.02
CA ARG A 272 -13.90 5.48 -24.36
C ARG A 272 -13.46 6.88 -24.69
N LEU A 273 -12.98 7.61 -23.69
CA LEU A 273 -12.41 8.94 -23.91
C LEU A 273 -11.28 8.87 -24.92
N ARG A 274 -10.34 7.92 -24.81
CA ARG A 274 -9.19 7.82 -25.74
C ARG A 274 -9.54 7.69 -27.21
N ASP A 275 -10.72 7.14 -27.54
CA ASP A 275 -11.15 6.95 -28.92
C ASP A 275 -11.76 8.24 -29.53
N VAL A 276 -12.02 9.25 -28.70
CA VAL A 276 -12.57 10.53 -29.15
C VAL A 276 -11.45 11.36 -29.78
N PRO A 277 -11.58 11.81 -31.04
CA PRO A 277 -10.57 12.68 -31.65
C PRO A 277 -10.47 14.03 -30.93
N ALA A 278 -9.36 14.73 -31.15
CA ALA A 278 -9.16 16.08 -30.64
C ALA A 278 -10.32 16.99 -31.06
N SER A 279 -11.13 17.41 -30.10
CA SER A 279 -12.38 18.14 -30.30
C SER A 279 -12.73 18.94 -29.04
N PRO A 280 -13.60 19.97 -29.14
CA PRO A 280 -14.11 20.69 -27.98
C PRO A 280 -14.75 19.76 -26.94
N GLN A 281 -15.44 18.70 -27.39
CA GLN A 281 -16.03 17.67 -26.53
C GLN A 281 -14.95 16.94 -25.72
N ARG A 282 -13.89 16.46 -26.39
CA ARG A 282 -12.76 15.80 -25.71
C ARG A 282 -12.12 16.72 -24.67
N LEU A 283 -11.88 17.98 -25.03
CA LEU A 283 -11.29 18.96 -24.11
C LEU A 283 -12.16 19.21 -22.88
N ALA A 284 -13.47 19.31 -23.06
CA ALA A 284 -14.38 19.54 -21.94
C ALA A 284 -14.50 18.31 -21.02
N LEU A 285 -14.50 17.09 -21.59
CA LEU A 285 -14.43 15.85 -20.81
C LEU A 285 -13.10 15.75 -20.04
N LEU A 286 -11.97 16.06 -20.68
CA LEU A 286 -10.66 16.12 -20.02
C LEU A 286 -10.65 17.14 -18.88
N ASP A 287 -11.18 18.35 -19.10
CA ASP A 287 -11.28 19.37 -18.06
C ASP A 287 -12.09 18.88 -16.85
N ALA A 288 -13.23 18.25 -17.09
CA ALA A 288 -14.05 17.67 -16.02
C ALA A 288 -13.29 16.59 -15.22
N ILE A 289 -12.57 15.70 -15.91
CA ILE A 289 -11.78 14.63 -15.28
C ILE A 289 -10.62 15.21 -14.48
N PHE A 290 -9.86 16.14 -15.05
CA PHE A 290 -8.76 16.78 -14.35
C PHE A 290 -9.26 17.61 -13.17
N ARG A 291 -10.45 18.22 -13.22
CA ARG A 291 -11.04 18.92 -12.08
C ARG A 291 -11.39 18.02 -10.91
N ALA A 292 -11.64 16.73 -11.14
CA ALA A 292 -11.80 15.79 -10.03
C ALA A 292 -10.49 15.56 -9.25
N ALA A 293 -9.34 15.70 -9.92
CA ALA A 293 -8.02 15.59 -9.30
C ALA A 293 -7.44 16.95 -8.85
N ASP A 294 -7.72 18.01 -9.60
CA ASP A 294 -7.29 19.41 -9.38
C ASP A 294 -8.49 20.36 -9.57
N PRO A 295 -9.33 20.55 -8.53
CA PRO A 295 -10.54 21.37 -8.63
C PRO A 295 -10.27 22.83 -9.03
N ILE A 296 -9.06 23.31 -8.81
CA ILE A 296 -8.67 24.70 -9.06
C ILE A 296 -8.31 24.87 -10.54
N ASN A 297 -7.35 24.08 -11.01
CA ASN A 297 -6.76 24.32 -12.33
C ASN A 297 -7.47 23.56 -13.45
N GLY A 298 -8.03 22.37 -13.17
CA GLY A 298 -8.60 21.52 -14.22
C GLY A 298 -7.57 21.11 -15.29
N PHE A 299 -8.06 20.87 -16.51
CA PHE A 299 -7.18 20.48 -17.61
C PHE A 299 -6.55 21.72 -18.26
N GLN A 300 -5.23 21.70 -18.35
CA GLN A 300 -4.42 22.80 -18.89
C GLN A 300 -3.59 22.30 -20.07
N PRO A 301 -4.05 22.43 -21.33
CA PRO A 301 -3.34 21.87 -22.47
C PRO A 301 -1.96 22.51 -22.68
N GLY A 302 -1.71 23.74 -22.21
CA GLY A 302 -0.38 24.36 -22.31
C GLY A 302 0.66 23.84 -21.31
N TRP A 303 0.27 22.99 -20.35
CA TRP A 303 1.18 22.53 -19.30
C TRP A 303 1.96 21.29 -19.72
N ALA A 304 3.24 21.25 -19.34
CA ALA A 304 4.16 20.19 -19.75
C ALA A 304 3.67 18.78 -19.38
N PHE A 305 3.17 18.58 -18.15
CA PHE A 305 2.63 17.27 -17.72
C PHE A 305 1.36 16.87 -18.45
N HIS A 306 0.52 17.83 -18.82
CA HIS A 306 -0.74 17.54 -19.53
C HIS A 306 -0.50 17.25 -21.01
N GLN A 307 0.46 17.94 -21.65
CA GLN A 307 0.95 17.57 -22.99
C GLN A 307 1.57 16.18 -22.98
N TYR A 308 2.46 15.91 -22.02
CA TYR A 308 3.06 14.59 -21.87
C TYR A 308 2.00 13.50 -21.64
N PHE A 309 0.95 13.80 -20.86
CA PHE A 309 -0.19 12.91 -20.67
C PHE A 309 -0.91 12.61 -21.99
N LEU A 310 -1.23 13.61 -22.83
CA LEU A 310 -1.89 13.38 -24.12
C LEU A 310 -1.08 12.44 -25.04
N ASP A 311 0.25 12.52 -24.97
CA ASP A 311 1.14 11.66 -25.77
C ASP A 311 1.30 10.25 -25.17
N HIS A 312 1.02 10.06 -23.88
CA HIS A 312 1.32 8.83 -23.13
C HIS A 312 0.13 8.32 -22.27
N GLU A 313 -1.12 8.57 -22.71
CA GLU A 313 -2.33 8.28 -21.92
C GLU A 313 -2.40 6.82 -21.45
N ALA A 314 -1.96 5.88 -22.30
CA ALA A 314 -1.98 4.46 -21.99
C ALA A 314 -0.96 4.05 -20.91
N GLU A 315 0.14 4.79 -20.79
CA GLU A 315 1.26 4.50 -19.87
C GLU A 315 1.03 5.16 -18.50
N LEU A 316 0.39 6.32 -18.45
CA LEU A 316 0.13 7.05 -17.21
C LEU A 316 -1.21 6.70 -16.56
N GLY A 317 -2.24 6.42 -17.37
CA GLY A 317 -3.61 6.35 -16.90
C GLY A 317 -4.17 7.71 -16.47
N MET A 318 -5.34 7.70 -15.84
CA MET A 318 -6.09 8.91 -15.48
C MET A 318 -5.46 9.67 -14.29
N PRO A 319 -5.63 11.00 -14.21
CA PRO A 319 -5.06 11.81 -13.12
C PRO A 319 -5.72 11.49 -11.78
N ILE A 320 -4.91 11.42 -10.70
CA ILE A 320 -5.38 11.12 -9.34
C ILE A 320 -4.93 12.15 -8.29
N SER A 321 -4.15 13.16 -8.70
CA SER A 321 -3.77 14.29 -7.87
C SER A 321 -3.64 15.58 -8.69
N HIS A 322 -3.60 16.72 -7.99
CA HIS A 322 -3.19 18.00 -8.56
C HIS A 322 -1.68 18.06 -8.83
N ASN A 323 -1.27 18.99 -9.69
CA ASN A 323 0.14 19.35 -9.85
C ASN A 323 0.61 20.17 -8.63
N HIS A 324 1.70 19.75 -7.99
CA HIS A 324 2.24 20.43 -6.82
C HIS A 324 3.76 20.29 -6.71
N ARG A 325 4.35 21.06 -5.80
CA ARG A 325 5.81 21.14 -5.63
C ARG A 325 6.27 20.30 -4.45
N LEU A 326 7.29 19.48 -4.68
CA LEU A 326 7.98 18.70 -3.65
C LEU A 326 9.42 19.21 -3.48
N ALA A 327 9.94 19.13 -2.26
CA ALA A 327 11.31 19.50 -1.93
C ALA A 327 12.12 18.24 -1.65
N LEU A 328 13.19 18.00 -2.43
CA LEU A 328 14.10 16.88 -2.18
C LEU A 328 15.25 17.30 -1.24
N ALA A 329 15.75 18.51 -1.43
CA ALA A 329 16.85 19.10 -0.69
C ALA A 329 16.70 20.63 -0.69
N PRO A 330 17.40 21.37 0.20
CA PRO A 330 17.39 22.82 0.17
C PRO A 330 17.73 23.36 -1.23
N GLY A 331 16.82 24.14 -1.81
CA GLY A 331 16.98 24.70 -3.16
C GLY A 331 16.73 23.74 -4.33
N TRP A 332 16.45 22.46 -4.07
CA TRP A 332 16.10 21.50 -5.12
C TRP A 332 14.64 21.05 -4.99
N HIS A 333 13.82 21.63 -5.88
CA HIS A 333 12.39 21.38 -5.94
C HIS A 333 12.02 20.70 -7.25
N VAL A 334 11.05 19.80 -7.19
CA VAL A 334 10.41 19.21 -8.36
C VAL A 334 8.93 19.57 -8.36
N ALA A 335 8.37 19.78 -9.53
CA ALA A 335 6.93 19.67 -9.72
C ALA A 335 6.57 18.19 -9.85
N CYS A 336 5.42 17.79 -9.33
CA CYS A 336 4.93 16.42 -9.38
C CYS A 336 3.42 16.41 -9.63
N GLN A 337 2.97 15.41 -10.39
CA GLN A 337 1.57 15.05 -10.52
C GLN A 337 1.45 13.52 -10.61
N HIS A 338 0.53 12.96 -9.84
CA HIS A 338 0.28 11.52 -9.81
C HIS A 338 -0.86 11.16 -10.77
N PHE A 339 -0.63 10.10 -11.53
CA PHE A 339 -1.61 9.42 -12.37
C PHE A 339 -1.82 8.00 -11.85
N ALA A 340 -2.86 7.33 -12.31
CA ALA A 340 -3.27 6.03 -11.81
C ALA A 340 -2.19 4.95 -11.98
N LEU A 341 -1.41 4.99 -13.06
CA LEU A 341 -0.40 3.96 -13.36
C LEU A 341 1.03 4.44 -13.09
N ASP A 342 1.29 5.74 -13.16
CA ASP A 342 2.63 6.31 -12.94
C ASP A 342 2.56 7.74 -12.39
N SER A 343 3.69 8.26 -11.93
CA SER A 343 3.80 9.65 -11.46
C SER A 343 4.80 10.41 -12.30
N LEU A 344 4.44 11.62 -12.69
CA LEU A 344 5.34 12.53 -13.37
C LEU A 344 6.03 13.44 -12.38
N CYS A 345 7.30 13.75 -12.65
CA CYS A 345 7.96 14.88 -12.02
C CYS A 345 8.93 15.59 -12.98
N SER A 346 9.22 16.84 -12.66
CA SER A 346 10.16 17.68 -13.41
C SER A 346 10.88 18.62 -12.45
N PRO A 347 12.21 18.83 -12.57
CA PRO A 347 12.91 19.86 -11.82
C PRO A 347 12.29 21.23 -12.11
N VAL A 348 11.99 22.00 -11.07
CA VAL A 348 11.27 23.27 -11.28
C VAL A 348 12.14 24.24 -12.07
N GLY A 349 11.57 24.77 -13.16
CA GLY A 349 12.29 25.62 -14.12
C GLY A 349 12.92 24.84 -15.29
N GLN A 350 12.81 23.51 -15.33
CA GLN A 350 13.30 22.66 -16.42
C GLN A 350 12.17 21.80 -17.01
N TRP A 351 11.09 22.45 -17.45
CA TRP A 351 9.85 21.80 -17.91
C TRP A 351 9.99 20.93 -19.16
N GLN A 352 11.10 21.08 -19.90
CA GLN A 352 11.50 20.21 -20.99
C GLN A 352 12.00 18.83 -20.52
N VAL A 353 12.27 18.68 -19.22
CA VAL A 353 12.75 17.43 -18.62
C VAL A 353 11.64 16.85 -17.74
N ILE A 354 11.02 15.77 -18.21
CA ILE A 354 9.96 15.06 -17.49
C ILE A 354 10.46 13.65 -17.20
N TYR A 355 10.34 13.22 -15.94
CA TYR A 355 10.65 11.87 -15.52
C TYR A 355 9.38 11.17 -15.03
N ARG A 356 9.27 9.89 -15.37
CA ARG A 356 8.29 8.98 -14.79
C ARG A 356 8.86 8.28 -13.57
N LEU A 357 8.03 8.03 -12.57
CA LEU A 357 8.45 7.30 -11.36
C LEU A 357 8.95 5.90 -11.71
N SER A 358 8.31 5.20 -12.66
CA SER A 358 8.78 3.90 -13.16
C SER A 358 10.23 3.96 -13.67
N ASP A 359 10.56 4.95 -14.51
CA ASP A 359 11.90 5.15 -15.05
C ASP A 359 12.89 5.61 -13.97
N ILE A 360 12.47 6.46 -13.03
CA ILE A 360 13.31 6.86 -11.88
C ILE A 360 13.68 5.64 -11.04
N ARG A 361 12.73 4.72 -10.80
CA ARG A 361 12.99 3.48 -10.05
C ARG A 361 14.00 2.59 -10.78
N ARG A 362 13.86 2.43 -12.09
CA ARG A 362 14.84 1.69 -12.92
C ARG A 362 16.21 2.35 -12.89
N ALA A 363 16.27 3.69 -12.93
CA ALA A 363 17.52 4.43 -12.81
C ALA A 363 18.16 4.26 -11.42
N ALA A 364 17.37 4.32 -10.34
CA ALA A 364 17.82 4.05 -8.98
C ALA A 364 18.35 2.60 -8.82
N ALA A 365 17.75 1.65 -9.53
CA ALA A 365 18.21 0.27 -9.59
C ALA A 365 19.48 0.09 -10.45
N GLY A 366 19.87 1.09 -11.25
CA GLY A 366 21.01 1.03 -12.17
C GLY A 366 20.71 0.28 -13.46
N GLN A 367 19.43 0.13 -13.80
CA GLN A 367 18.94 -0.56 -15.00
C GLN A 367 18.79 0.39 -16.20
N MET A 368 18.82 1.71 -15.97
CA MET A 368 18.81 2.73 -17.01
C MET A 368 19.52 4.00 -16.54
N ILE A 369 19.84 4.89 -17.49
CA ILE A 369 20.42 6.20 -17.21
C ILE A 369 19.38 7.26 -17.61
N LEU A 370 19.07 8.15 -16.68
CA LEU A 370 18.21 9.31 -16.94
C LEU A 370 19.09 10.57 -17.05
N PRO A 371 18.91 11.41 -18.09
CA PRO A 371 19.67 12.63 -18.26
C PRO A 371 19.59 13.51 -17.01
N GLY A 372 20.71 14.03 -16.51
CA GLY A 372 20.71 14.96 -15.37
C GLY A 372 20.32 14.36 -14.01
N LEU A 373 20.16 13.03 -13.91
CA LEU A 373 19.75 12.35 -12.67
C LEU A 373 20.73 11.21 -12.30
N SER A 374 21.51 11.41 -11.24
CA SER A 374 22.39 10.37 -10.71
C SER A 374 21.59 9.22 -10.08
N ARG A 375 22.18 8.03 -9.95
CA ARG A 375 21.54 6.86 -9.33
C ARG A 375 21.08 7.13 -7.88
N GLU A 376 21.90 7.85 -7.11
CA GLU A 376 21.55 8.22 -5.74
C GLU A 376 20.38 9.21 -5.70
N ARG A 377 20.41 10.24 -6.56
CA ARG A 377 19.32 11.21 -6.62
C ARG A 377 18.03 10.60 -7.16
N ALA A 378 18.12 9.66 -8.09
CA ALA A 378 16.99 8.86 -8.54
C ALA A 378 16.37 8.07 -7.39
N ARG A 379 17.18 7.46 -6.51
CA ARG A 379 16.67 6.74 -5.33
C ARG A 379 15.95 7.67 -4.35
N GLN A 380 16.54 8.82 -4.05
CA GLN A 380 15.92 9.82 -3.17
C GLN A 380 14.60 10.34 -3.76
N LEU A 381 14.59 10.64 -5.07
CA LEU A 381 13.42 11.14 -5.78
C LEU A 381 12.31 10.08 -5.85
N ALA A 382 12.63 8.82 -6.15
CA ALA A 382 11.66 7.73 -6.14
C ALA A 382 10.97 7.59 -4.78
N ASN A 383 11.75 7.62 -3.69
CA ASN A 383 11.21 7.54 -2.34
C ASN A 383 10.33 8.75 -2.01
N LEU A 384 10.74 9.98 -2.38
CA LEU A 384 9.95 11.19 -2.17
C LEU A 384 8.59 11.12 -2.89
N LEU A 385 8.59 10.68 -4.16
CA LEU A 385 7.37 10.56 -4.95
C LEU A 385 6.45 9.45 -4.43
N LEU A 386 7.01 8.32 -4.01
CA LEU A 386 6.24 7.24 -3.39
C LEU A 386 5.67 7.67 -2.03
N ASP A 387 6.46 8.35 -1.20
CA ASP A 387 6.01 8.88 0.08
C ASP A 387 4.86 9.87 -0.11
N ASP A 388 4.97 10.78 -1.07
CA ASP A 388 3.92 11.75 -1.38
C ASP A 388 2.65 11.06 -1.92
N LEU A 389 2.80 10.16 -2.89
CA LEU A 389 1.70 9.37 -3.44
C LEU A 389 0.94 8.61 -2.35
N PHE A 390 1.65 7.87 -1.50
CA PHE A 390 1.03 7.12 -0.42
C PHE A 390 0.43 8.05 0.62
N ALA A 391 1.05 9.19 0.93
CA ALA A 391 0.52 10.14 1.90
C ALA A 391 -0.80 10.74 1.41
N LEU A 392 -0.86 11.16 0.14
CA LEU A 392 -2.07 11.71 -0.47
C LEU A 392 -3.22 10.70 -0.55
N ARG A 393 -2.93 9.44 -0.88
CA ARG A 393 -3.96 8.43 -1.16
C ARG A 393 -4.37 7.60 0.04
N THR A 394 -3.47 7.40 0.99
CA THR A 394 -3.69 6.50 2.15
C THR A 394 -3.58 7.22 3.49
N GLY A 395 -3.12 8.48 3.52
CA GLY A 395 -2.79 9.19 4.75
C GLY A 395 -1.52 8.67 5.44
N ARG A 396 -0.73 7.82 4.78
CA ARG A 396 0.47 7.17 5.33
C ARG A 396 1.68 7.38 4.43
N ARG A 397 2.87 7.41 5.03
CA ARG A 397 4.12 7.33 4.27
C ARG A 397 4.26 5.98 3.58
N TYR A 398 5.06 5.96 2.52
CA TYR A 398 5.38 4.75 1.81
C TYR A 398 6.23 3.82 2.68
N GLN A 399 5.87 2.54 2.69
CA GLN A 399 6.53 1.50 3.48
C GLN A 399 6.80 0.30 2.57
N ALA A 400 8.01 0.27 2.00
CA ALA A 400 8.40 -0.73 1.00
C ALA A 400 8.25 -2.19 1.47
N GLU A 401 8.40 -2.44 2.78
CA GLU A 401 8.31 -3.77 3.36
C GLU A 401 6.87 -4.21 3.70
N ALA A 402 5.90 -3.30 3.61
CA ALA A 402 4.50 -3.63 3.85
C ALA A 402 4.05 -4.68 2.82
N ALA A 403 3.43 -5.76 3.29
CA ALA A 403 3.21 -6.96 2.49
C ALA A 403 2.31 -6.70 1.27
N LEU A 404 1.23 -5.95 1.45
CA LEU A 404 0.31 -5.55 0.37
C LEU A 404 0.98 -4.57 -0.61
N VAL A 405 1.80 -3.64 -0.11
CA VAL A 405 2.53 -2.67 -0.95
C VAL A 405 3.57 -3.38 -1.80
N ARG A 406 4.38 -4.25 -1.20
CA ARG A 406 5.38 -5.02 -1.90
C ARG A 406 4.75 -5.90 -2.98
N TYR A 407 3.67 -6.61 -2.64
CA TYR A 407 2.92 -7.40 -3.62
C TYR A 407 2.42 -6.54 -4.78
N ALA A 408 1.82 -5.39 -4.50
CA ALA A 408 1.31 -4.49 -5.54
C ALA A 408 2.43 -3.90 -6.43
N LEU A 409 3.61 -3.63 -5.86
CA LEU A 409 4.77 -3.16 -6.61
C LEU A 409 5.40 -4.27 -7.48
N ASP A 410 5.41 -5.51 -6.99
CA ASP A 410 5.92 -6.66 -7.73
C ASP A 410 4.99 -7.03 -8.91
N GLU A 411 3.68 -6.84 -8.74
CA GLU A 411 2.64 -7.08 -9.75
C GLU A 411 2.29 -5.84 -10.60
N ASP A 412 2.96 -4.71 -10.38
CA ASP A 412 2.76 -3.44 -11.08
C ASP A 412 1.30 -2.95 -11.11
N LEU A 413 0.63 -2.98 -9.95
CA LEU A 413 -0.81 -2.69 -9.85
C LEU A 413 -1.17 -1.19 -9.89
N GLY A 414 -0.19 -0.32 -10.13
CA GLY A 414 -0.36 1.13 -10.14
C GLY A 414 -0.51 1.76 -8.75
N ALA A 415 -1.06 2.97 -8.70
CA ALA A 415 -1.16 3.78 -7.50
C ALA A 415 -2.12 3.19 -6.44
N PRO A 416 -1.84 3.36 -5.14
CA PRO A 416 -2.81 3.06 -4.10
C PRO A 416 -4.00 4.00 -4.21
N LEU A 417 -5.22 3.49 -4.03
CA LEU A 417 -6.44 4.31 -4.10
C LEU A 417 -6.99 4.68 -2.72
N GLY A 418 -6.61 3.91 -1.69
CA GLY A 418 -7.03 4.09 -0.30
C GLY A 418 -6.15 3.28 0.66
N PRO A 419 -6.30 3.47 1.99
CA PRO A 419 -5.59 2.65 2.98
C PRO A 419 -6.12 1.22 3.00
N PRO A 420 -5.41 0.29 3.66
CA PRO A 420 -5.88 -1.06 3.84
C PRO A 420 -7.03 -1.12 4.85
N GLU A 421 -7.97 -2.00 4.57
CA GLU A 421 -9.14 -2.30 5.40
C GLU A 421 -9.09 -3.76 5.85
N THR A 422 -9.64 -4.05 7.02
CA THR A 422 -9.81 -5.43 7.52
C THR A 422 -11.27 -5.79 7.57
N ASP A 423 -11.61 -7.02 7.18
CA ASP A 423 -12.97 -7.55 7.30
C ASP A 423 -12.92 -9.04 7.66
N VAL A 424 -14.06 -9.61 8.00
CA VAL A 424 -14.26 -11.06 8.13
C VAL A 424 -15.29 -11.49 7.11
N VAL A 425 -14.87 -12.26 6.12
CA VAL A 425 -15.74 -12.73 5.04
C VAL A 425 -15.78 -14.25 5.09
N ASP A 426 -16.99 -14.82 5.17
CA ASP A 426 -17.20 -16.26 5.37
C ASP A 426 -16.41 -16.85 6.54
N GLY A 427 -16.28 -16.08 7.62
CA GLY A 427 -15.50 -16.48 8.81
C GLY A 427 -13.98 -16.42 8.62
N ILE A 428 -13.49 -15.97 7.47
CA ILE A 428 -12.07 -15.78 7.18
C ILE A 428 -11.71 -14.31 7.40
N PRO A 429 -10.84 -13.99 8.37
CA PRO A 429 -10.35 -12.63 8.52
C PRO A 429 -9.40 -12.29 7.37
N ILE A 430 -9.57 -11.10 6.81
CA ILE A 430 -8.85 -10.64 5.63
C ILE A 430 -8.40 -9.19 5.78
N ALA A 431 -7.37 -8.83 5.04
CA ALA A 431 -7.03 -7.45 4.76
C ALA A 431 -7.14 -7.17 3.25
N LEU A 432 -7.69 -6.02 2.91
CA LEU A 432 -8.01 -5.55 1.56
C LEU A 432 -7.29 -4.22 1.31
N MET A 433 -6.72 -4.02 0.13
CA MET A 433 -6.18 -2.71 -0.25
C MET A 433 -6.41 -2.45 -1.74
N PRO A 434 -7.08 -1.33 -2.10
CA PRO A 434 -7.33 -0.99 -3.49
C PRO A 434 -6.14 -0.29 -4.13
N PHE A 435 -5.78 -0.74 -5.33
CA PHE A 435 -4.82 -0.12 -6.23
C PHE A 435 -5.49 0.18 -7.57
N ALA A 436 -4.82 0.98 -8.41
CA ALA A 436 -5.36 1.45 -9.68
C ALA A 436 -5.81 0.30 -10.60
N LEU A 437 -5.06 -0.79 -10.68
CA LEU A 437 -5.40 -1.90 -11.56
C LEU A 437 -6.21 -3.02 -10.90
N ASP A 438 -6.15 -3.15 -9.58
CA ASP A 438 -6.77 -4.27 -8.87
C ASP A 438 -6.97 -3.99 -7.38
N VAL A 439 -7.79 -4.81 -6.72
CA VAL A 439 -7.84 -4.89 -5.26
C VAL A 439 -7.07 -6.11 -4.81
N VAL A 440 -6.14 -5.90 -3.88
CA VAL A 440 -5.37 -6.97 -3.27
C VAL A 440 -6.04 -7.39 -1.97
N ALA A 441 -6.27 -8.69 -1.82
CA ALA A 441 -6.72 -9.31 -0.58
C ALA A 441 -5.63 -10.25 -0.04
N CYS A 442 -5.48 -10.32 1.27
CA CYS A 442 -4.72 -11.39 1.92
C CYS A 442 -5.45 -11.87 3.17
N ARG A 443 -5.27 -13.15 3.52
CA ARG A 443 -5.82 -13.70 4.75
C ARG A 443 -5.06 -13.16 5.96
N LEU A 444 -5.76 -12.83 7.04
CA LEU A 444 -5.13 -12.53 8.31
C LEU A 444 -5.05 -13.79 9.18
N PRO A 445 -4.03 -13.93 10.06
CA PRO A 445 -3.98 -15.05 11.00
C PRO A 445 -5.12 -15.05 12.02
N ALA A 446 -5.64 -13.86 12.36
CA ALA A 446 -6.77 -13.66 13.27
C ALA A 446 -7.54 -12.36 12.90
N PRO A 447 -8.83 -12.22 13.27
CA PRO A 447 -9.62 -11.02 13.01
C PRO A 447 -9.05 -9.72 13.58
N ASP A 448 -8.32 -9.82 14.69
CA ASP A 448 -7.68 -8.72 15.41
C ASP A 448 -6.18 -8.63 15.14
N TRP A 449 -5.70 -9.26 14.05
CA TRP A 449 -4.28 -9.26 13.71
C TRP A 449 -3.76 -7.82 13.56
N PRO A 450 -2.71 -7.43 14.30
CA PRO A 450 -2.14 -6.09 14.17
C PRO A 450 -1.59 -5.87 12.76
N LEU A 451 -2.08 -4.85 12.05
CA LEU A 451 -1.62 -4.62 10.68
C LEU A 451 -0.14 -4.25 10.62
N ASP A 452 0.47 -3.72 11.67
CA ASP A 452 1.92 -3.51 11.72
C ASP A 452 2.75 -4.81 11.88
N ARG A 453 2.10 -5.96 12.10
CA ARG A 453 2.79 -7.23 12.28
C ARG A 453 2.99 -7.92 10.92
N PRO A 454 4.23 -8.35 10.58
CA PRO A 454 4.51 -9.13 9.39
C PRO A 454 3.58 -10.34 9.25
N LEU A 455 3.04 -10.54 8.06
CA LEU A 455 2.29 -11.75 7.76
C LEU A 455 3.23 -12.96 7.75
N PRO A 456 2.77 -14.15 8.17
CA PRO A 456 3.53 -15.38 8.00
C PRO A 456 3.98 -15.55 6.54
N PRO A 457 5.20 -16.05 6.29
CA PRO A 457 5.64 -16.37 4.93
C PRO A 457 4.68 -17.35 4.24
N GLY A 458 4.48 -17.17 2.93
CA GLY A 458 3.57 -18.01 2.13
C GLY A 458 2.08 -17.73 2.33
N ASN A 459 1.71 -16.67 3.06
CA ASN A 459 0.32 -16.25 3.17
C ASN A 459 -0.25 -15.86 1.79
N PRO A 460 -1.38 -16.46 1.35
CA PRO A 460 -1.89 -16.24 0.00
C PRO A 460 -2.39 -14.81 -0.20
N PHE A 461 -2.06 -14.24 -1.36
CA PHE A 461 -2.62 -12.99 -1.87
C PHE A 461 -3.58 -13.31 -3.02
N GLY A 462 -4.76 -12.69 -2.99
CA GLY A 462 -5.77 -12.77 -4.05
C GLY A 462 -5.97 -11.41 -4.71
N ARG A 463 -6.19 -11.43 -6.02
CA ARG A 463 -6.56 -10.25 -6.82
C ARG A 463 -8.03 -10.32 -7.21
N LEU A 464 -8.75 -9.21 -7.17
CA LEU A 464 -10.15 -9.17 -7.61
C LEU A 464 -10.28 -9.67 -9.05
N THR A 465 -9.39 -9.27 -9.96
CA THR A 465 -9.46 -9.70 -11.36
C THR A 465 -9.30 -11.21 -11.52
N ALA A 466 -8.47 -11.86 -10.69
CA ALA A 466 -8.31 -13.32 -10.68
C ALA A 466 -9.57 -14.04 -10.17
N LEU A 467 -10.32 -13.41 -9.26
CA LEU A 467 -11.60 -13.93 -8.76
C LEU A 467 -12.75 -13.72 -9.75
N LEU A 468 -12.64 -12.74 -10.64
CA LEU A 468 -13.63 -12.48 -11.70
C LEU A 468 -13.44 -13.38 -12.92
N SER A 469 -12.21 -13.76 -13.25
CA SER A 469 -11.92 -14.62 -14.42
C SER A 469 -12.31 -16.09 -14.23
N SER A 470 -12.53 -16.54 -12.98
CA SER A 470 -12.90 -17.92 -12.63
C SER A 470 -14.42 -18.21 -12.67
N HIS A 471 -15.26 -17.21 -12.97
CA HIS A 471 -16.70 -17.40 -13.16
C HIS A 471 -17.13 -17.09 -14.60
N ARG A 472 -17.26 -18.14 -15.42
CA ARG A 472 -18.19 -18.12 -16.55
C ARG A 472 -19.51 -18.75 -16.10
N GLN A 473 -20.59 -17.99 -16.35
CA GLN A 473 -22.02 -18.31 -16.34
C GLN A 473 -22.82 -18.04 -15.05
N GLY A 474 -23.95 -17.34 -15.25
CA GLY A 474 -25.06 -17.24 -14.31
C GLY A 474 -25.63 -15.83 -14.11
N VAL A 475 -26.15 -15.18 -15.17
CA VAL A 475 -27.05 -14.01 -14.97
C VAL A 475 -28.40 -14.53 -14.49
N SER A 476 -28.83 -14.14 -13.29
CA SER A 476 -30.22 -13.73 -12.98
C SER A 476 -30.36 -13.44 -11.48
N GLY A 477 -30.84 -12.25 -11.14
CA GLY A 477 -31.16 -11.88 -9.76
C GLY A 477 -31.32 -10.38 -9.60
N VAL A 478 -32.51 -9.85 -9.91
CA VAL A 478 -32.89 -8.49 -9.55
C VAL A 478 -32.93 -8.38 -8.02
N ILE A 479 -31.92 -7.73 -7.43
CA ILE A 479 -31.94 -7.41 -6.00
C ILE A 479 -32.65 -6.06 -5.82
N ARG A 480 -33.84 -6.09 -5.21
CA ARG A 480 -34.55 -4.89 -4.75
C ARG A 480 -33.76 -4.19 -3.63
N LEU A 481 -33.25 -3.01 -3.92
CA LEU A 481 -32.53 -2.10 -3.01
C LEU A 481 -33.46 -1.44 -1.97
N SER A 482 -34.04 -2.22 -1.06
CA SER A 482 -34.84 -1.66 0.05
C SER A 482 -34.35 -2.01 1.45
N ARG A 483 -33.19 -2.66 1.61
CA ARG A 483 -32.65 -3.01 2.93
C ARG A 483 -31.11 -2.96 3.06
N MET A 484 -30.44 -1.99 2.44
CA MET A 484 -29.13 -1.59 2.98
C MET A 484 -29.39 -0.65 4.14
N HIS A 485 -29.21 -1.18 5.34
CA HIS A 485 -29.18 -0.43 6.58
C HIS A 485 -28.28 0.80 6.40
N ASN A 486 -28.82 1.95 6.80
CA ASN A 486 -28.09 3.20 6.96
C ASN A 486 -26.84 2.93 7.84
N PRO A 487 -25.60 3.01 7.30
CA PRO A 487 -24.45 3.04 8.18
C PRO A 487 -24.51 4.38 8.91
N ARG A 488 -24.83 4.32 10.21
CA ARG A 488 -24.58 5.42 11.14
C ARG A 488 -23.15 5.91 10.88
N SER A 489 -23.01 7.17 10.48
CA SER A 489 -21.77 7.96 10.42
C SER A 489 -20.59 7.29 9.71
N LEU A 490 -20.13 7.89 8.61
CA LEU A 490 -18.80 7.64 8.04
C LEU A 490 -17.78 7.52 9.19
N PRO A 491 -17.04 6.41 9.31
CA PRO A 491 -15.95 6.37 10.27
C PRO A 491 -14.99 7.50 9.87
N VAL A 492 -14.69 8.40 10.81
CA VAL A 492 -13.46 9.18 10.74
C VAL A 492 -12.35 8.16 10.50
N MET A 493 -11.64 8.28 9.37
CA MET A 493 -10.55 7.38 9.00
C MET A 493 -9.46 7.49 10.06
N GLN A 494 -9.56 6.68 11.12
CA GLN A 494 -8.40 6.37 11.93
C GLN A 494 -7.43 5.69 11.00
N ALA A 495 -6.27 6.30 10.81
CA ALA A 495 -5.26 5.67 9.98
C ALA A 495 -4.86 4.35 10.67
N THR A 496 -5.16 3.23 10.03
CA THR A 496 -4.69 1.87 10.42
C THR A 496 -3.25 1.69 9.91
N PRO A 497 -2.37 0.93 10.59
CA PRO A 497 -1.04 0.63 10.03
C PRO A 497 -1.16 -0.12 8.69
N LEU A 498 -0.21 0.05 7.76
CA LEU A 498 -0.17 -0.81 6.57
C LEU A 498 0.19 -2.24 6.98
N VAL A 499 -0.38 -3.25 6.31
CA VAL A 499 -0.22 -4.66 6.68
C VAL A 499 1.25 -5.10 6.53
N GLY A 500 1.85 -5.60 7.61
CA GLY A 500 3.24 -6.05 7.68
C GLY A 500 4.28 -4.95 7.97
N SER A 501 3.86 -3.74 8.33
CA SER A 501 4.78 -2.60 8.43
C SER A 501 5.45 -2.40 9.79
N PRO A 502 6.77 -2.16 9.86
CA PRO A 502 7.42 -1.78 11.11
C PRO A 502 6.88 -0.45 11.64
N ARG A 503 6.59 -0.36 12.95
CA ARG A 503 6.20 0.91 13.58
C ARG A 503 7.37 1.91 13.54
N PRO A 504 7.20 3.11 12.95
CA PRO A 504 8.11 4.20 13.25
C PRO A 504 7.84 4.73 14.66
N ASP A 505 8.89 5.10 15.40
CA ASP A 505 8.73 5.93 16.59
C ASP A 505 7.89 7.18 16.26
N ARG A 506 6.98 7.54 17.16
CA ARG A 506 5.87 8.48 16.88
C ARG A 506 6.39 9.81 16.31
N PRO A 507 5.93 10.26 15.13
CA PRO A 507 6.47 11.46 14.50
C PRO A 507 5.99 12.74 15.20
N PHE A 508 6.93 13.65 15.43
CA PHE A 508 6.69 15.07 15.68
C PHE A 508 6.69 15.78 14.33
N ILE A 509 5.64 16.53 14.01
CA ILE A 509 5.49 17.24 12.75
C ILE A 509 5.45 18.74 13.04
N ASP A 510 6.43 19.49 12.55
CA ASP A 510 6.45 20.95 12.66
C ASP A 510 5.87 21.59 11.40
N VAL A 511 4.71 22.23 11.55
CA VAL A 511 4.02 22.97 10.49
C VAL A 511 3.92 24.46 10.81
N SER A 512 4.64 24.93 11.83
CA SER A 512 4.54 26.31 12.33
C SER A 512 4.98 27.36 11.31
N LEU A 513 5.78 26.98 10.32
CA LEU A 513 6.17 27.82 9.17
C LEU A 513 4.97 28.24 8.31
N PHE A 514 3.88 27.46 8.31
CA PHE A 514 2.71 27.70 7.48
C PHE A 514 1.61 28.53 8.18
N ALA A 515 1.73 28.75 9.49
CA ALA A 515 0.73 29.45 10.29
C ALA A 515 0.92 30.98 10.35
N GLY A 516 1.92 31.52 9.64
CA GLY A 516 2.28 32.93 9.58
C GLY A 516 2.83 33.51 10.90
N ASP A 517 3.50 34.67 10.80
CA ASP A 517 3.94 35.41 11.97
C ASP A 517 2.73 35.93 12.78
N GLY A 518 2.86 35.91 14.11
CA GLY A 518 1.82 36.37 15.03
C GLY A 518 2.33 37.46 15.96
N GLU A 519 1.49 37.88 16.91
CA GLU A 519 1.95 38.78 17.96
C GLU A 519 3.08 38.10 18.75
N VAL A 520 4.24 38.76 18.81
CA VAL A 520 5.39 38.26 19.56
C VAL A 520 5.08 38.34 21.04
N ARG A 521 5.29 37.21 21.73
CA ARG A 521 5.06 37.08 23.16
C ARG A 521 6.00 38.02 23.93
N ARG A 522 5.43 38.82 24.85
CA ARG A 522 6.18 39.80 25.65
C ARG A 522 6.46 39.35 27.09
N ARG A 523 5.91 38.22 27.50
CA ARG A 523 6.05 37.65 28.85
C ARG A 523 6.56 36.22 28.78
N ALA A 524 7.28 35.78 29.81
CA ALA A 524 7.79 34.41 29.87
C ALA A 524 6.63 33.39 29.95
N ILE A 525 6.84 32.24 29.31
CA ILE A 525 5.91 31.13 29.38
C ILE A 525 6.03 30.49 30.75
N ASP A 526 4.91 30.35 31.45
CA ASP A 526 4.88 29.74 32.78
C ASP A 526 3.62 28.90 33.05
N THR A 527 2.84 28.64 31.99
CA THR A 527 1.54 27.98 32.06
C THR A 527 1.36 27.07 30.85
N ILE A 528 0.84 25.85 31.06
CA ILE A 528 0.37 24.99 29.97
C ILE A 528 -1.14 24.85 30.10
N VAL A 529 -1.83 25.01 28.99
CA VAL A 529 -3.28 24.86 28.89
C VAL A 529 -3.55 23.74 27.90
N VAL A 530 -4.22 22.70 28.36
CA VAL A 530 -4.65 21.57 27.54
C VAL A 530 -6.15 21.70 27.30
N ILE A 531 -6.54 21.79 26.04
CA ILE A 531 -7.95 21.92 25.66
C ILE A 531 -8.34 20.63 24.92
N PRO A 532 -9.19 19.78 25.51
CA PRO A 532 -9.85 18.70 24.79
C PRO A 532 -10.72 19.31 23.68
N THR A 533 -10.68 18.70 22.51
CA THR A 533 -11.43 19.14 21.33
C THR A 533 -12.24 17.95 20.82
N PRO A 534 -13.50 18.09 20.39
CA PRO A 534 -14.31 16.96 19.95
C PRO A 534 -13.79 16.26 18.67
N GLY A 535 -12.83 16.86 17.95
CA GLY A 535 -12.11 16.27 16.81
C GLY A 535 -12.87 16.20 15.47
N PRO A 536 -12.19 15.89 14.35
CA PRO A 536 -10.93 16.49 13.90
C PRO A 536 -11.19 17.85 13.24
N ALA A 537 -10.28 18.80 13.42
CA ALA A 537 -10.21 20.01 12.62
C ALA A 537 -9.33 19.80 11.38
N SER A 538 -9.33 18.62 10.73
CA SER A 538 -8.39 18.35 9.63
C SER A 538 -8.58 19.31 8.44
N LEU A 539 -9.82 19.75 8.17
CA LEU A 539 -10.12 20.83 7.22
C LEU A 539 -9.91 22.25 7.79
N ALA A 540 -9.68 22.39 9.09
CA ALA A 540 -9.62 23.67 9.80
C ALA A 540 -8.20 24.01 10.33
N LEU A 541 -7.29 23.05 10.48
CA LEU A 541 -5.88 23.30 10.83
C LEU A 541 -5.09 23.96 9.70
N THR A 542 -5.56 23.82 8.46
CA THR A 542 -5.04 24.56 7.29
C THR A 542 -5.59 25.99 7.20
N GLN A 543 -6.61 26.32 8.00
CA GLN A 543 -7.16 27.67 8.06
C GLN A 543 -6.40 28.48 9.11
N ALA A 544 -5.73 29.55 8.67
CA ALA A 544 -4.84 30.37 9.49
C ALA A 544 -5.48 30.83 10.83
N HIS A 545 -6.79 31.12 10.84
CA HIS A 545 -7.51 31.58 12.02
C HIS A 545 -7.75 30.49 13.08
N THR A 546 -7.81 29.22 12.70
CA THR A 546 -8.00 28.09 13.62
C THR A 546 -6.67 27.53 14.09
N ALA A 547 -5.66 27.50 13.22
CA ALA A 547 -4.27 27.20 13.61
C ALA A 547 -3.69 28.24 14.59
N ALA A 548 -4.12 29.51 14.51
CA ALA A 548 -3.70 30.57 15.42
C ALA A 548 -4.17 30.42 16.87
N ARG A 549 -5.03 29.43 17.17
CA ARG A 549 -5.57 29.20 18.52
C ARG A 549 -4.69 28.30 19.39
N TRP A 550 -3.80 27.53 18.77
CA TRP A 550 -3.02 26.50 19.44
C TRP A 550 -1.53 26.63 19.12
N HIS A 551 -0.68 26.23 20.06
CA HIS A 551 0.74 26.01 19.80
C HIS A 551 0.98 24.59 19.29
N TYR A 552 0.27 23.64 19.91
CA TYR A 552 0.37 22.23 19.60
C TYR A 552 -1.02 21.63 19.41
N TYR A 553 -1.12 20.67 18.50
CA TYR A 553 -2.28 19.83 18.31
C TYR A 553 -1.87 18.37 18.36
N ILE A 554 -2.59 17.56 19.13
CA ILE A 554 -2.40 16.12 19.20
C ILE A 554 -3.64 15.47 18.62
N ASP A 555 -3.47 14.78 17.49
CA ASP A 555 -4.57 14.06 16.87
C ASP A 555 -4.92 12.78 17.63
N HIS A 556 -6.05 12.17 17.27
CA HIS A 556 -6.53 10.92 17.83
C HIS A 556 -5.56 9.73 17.65
N THR A 557 -4.58 9.83 16.74
CA THR A 557 -3.53 8.81 16.54
C THR A 557 -2.35 8.97 17.51
N GLY A 558 -2.27 10.11 18.19
CA GLY A 558 -1.16 10.48 19.08
C GLY A 558 0.03 11.09 18.34
N THR A 559 -0.18 11.58 17.10
CA THR A 559 0.78 12.38 16.35
C THR A 559 0.77 13.81 16.91
N VAL A 560 1.96 14.39 17.09
CA VAL A 560 2.11 15.74 17.64
C VAL A 560 2.42 16.71 16.51
N PHE A 561 1.54 17.70 16.32
CA PHE A 561 1.73 18.81 15.38
C PHE A 561 2.13 20.07 16.14
N ARG A 562 3.26 20.69 15.78
CA ARG A 562 3.58 22.06 16.20
C ARG A 562 2.95 23.02 15.18
N LEU A 563 1.90 23.71 15.61
CA LEU A 563 1.13 24.62 14.76
C LEU A 563 1.66 26.04 14.81
N ARG A 564 2.30 26.43 15.93
CA ARG A 564 2.87 27.76 16.10
C ARG A 564 4.12 27.69 16.98
N HIS A 565 5.13 28.48 16.63
CA HIS A 565 6.32 28.63 17.46
C HIS A 565 5.94 29.33 18.78
N GLU A 566 6.49 28.86 19.89
CA GLU A 566 6.23 29.32 21.27
C GLU A 566 6.58 30.80 21.51
N ARG A 567 7.38 31.40 20.61
CA ARG A 567 7.71 32.84 20.62
C ARG A 567 6.51 33.72 20.26
N TYR A 568 5.48 33.15 19.65
CA TYR A 568 4.25 33.84 19.30
C TYR A 568 3.12 33.50 20.28
N VAL A 569 2.19 34.42 20.42
CA VAL A 569 0.96 34.25 21.19
C VAL A 569 -0.04 33.39 20.41
N ALA A 570 -0.73 32.47 21.09
CA ALA A 570 -1.90 31.77 20.55
C ALA A 570 -3.17 32.30 21.21
N ARG A 571 -4.27 32.39 20.46
CA ARG A 571 -5.55 32.91 20.95
C ARG A 571 -6.41 31.79 21.53
N ALA A 572 -6.45 31.66 22.85
CA ALA A 572 -7.23 30.60 23.50
C ALA A 572 -8.75 30.82 23.28
N ALA A 573 -9.51 29.73 23.10
CA ALA A 573 -10.97 29.79 23.21
C ALA A 573 -11.35 30.03 24.68
N ARG A 574 -12.29 30.95 24.94
CA ARG A 574 -12.75 31.26 26.31
C ARG A 574 -13.48 30.04 26.91
N GLY A 575 -13.29 29.76 28.20
CA GLY A 575 -13.92 28.62 28.87
C GLY A 575 -13.18 28.06 30.10
N ILE A 576 -11.99 28.57 30.40
CA ILE A 576 -11.06 28.02 31.43
C ILE A 576 -11.08 28.79 32.76
N GLY A 577 -12.01 29.73 32.93
CA GLY A 577 -12.11 30.57 34.14
C GLY A 577 -10.97 31.56 34.38
N LEU A 578 -10.03 31.72 33.44
CA LEU A 578 -8.87 32.62 33.53
C LEU A 578 -9.04 33.85 32.60
N PRO A 579 -8.49 35.03 32.95
CA PRO A 579 -8.57 36.22 32.09
C PRO A 579 -7.85 36.02 30.74
N ALA A 580 -8.55 36.28 29.63
CA ALA A 580 -8.03 36.05 28.27
C ALA A 580 -6.70 36.79 27.99
N GLU A 581 -6.56 38.03 28.46
CA GLU A 581 -5.31 38.81 28.31
C GLU A 581 -4.10 38.20 29.02
N GLN A 582 -4.31 37.42 30.08
CA GLN A 582 -3.23 36.75 30.83
C GLN A 582 -2.84 35.41 30.20
N LEU A 583 -3.82 34.66 29.69
CA LEU A 583 -3.63 33.38 29.01
C LEU A 583 -2.78 33.54 27.74
N ASP A 584 -3.13 34.51 26.90
CA ASP A 584 -2.52 34.69 25.59
C ASP A 584 -1.01 35.01 25.71
N GLN A 585 -0.59 35.79 26.71
CA GLN A 585 0.82 36.20 26.86
C GLN A 585 1.71 35.21 27.62
N ARG A 586 1.18 34.31 28.46
CA ARG A 586 1.98 33.42 29.34
C ARG A 586 1.76 31.92 29.14
N ALA A 587 0.73 31.52 28.40
CA ALA A 587 0.38 30.11 28.22
C ALA A 587 0.87 29.50 26.90
N LEU A 588 1.25 28.22 26.95
CA LEU A 588 1.23 27.33 25.80
C LEU A 588 -0.10 26.60 25.74
N VAL A 589 -0.73 26.65 24.58
CA VAL A 589 -2.06 26.07 24.37
C VAL A 589 -1.92 24.80 23.53
N ILE A 590 -2.28 23.67 24.10
CA ILE A 590 -2.23 22.34 23.49
C ILE A 590 -3.67 21.89 23.27
N ALA A 591 -4.07 21.75 22.02
CA ALA A 591 -5.33 21.07 21.70
C ALA A 591 -5.10 19.56 21.62
N VAL A 592 -6.01 18.81 22.21
CA VAL A 592 -5.97 17.35 22.22
C VAL A 592 -7.29 16.83 21.68
N GLU A 593 -7.26 15.89 20.74
CA GLU A 593 -8.47 15.33 20.17
C GLU A 593 -9.17 14.35 21.13
N GLY A 594 -10.48 14.48 21.28
CA GLY A 594 -11.32 13.73 22.22
C GLY A 594 -11.29 14.28 23.66
N GLU A 595 -12.14 13.71 24.51
CA GLU A 595 -12.14 13.98 25.95
C GLU A 595 -10.94 13.33 26.63
N LEU A 596 -10.20 14.07 27.45
CA LEU A 596 -8.97 13.57 28.08
C LEU A 596 -9.21 12.43 29.07
N ASP A 597 -10.31 12.47 29.82
CA ASP A 597 -10.65 11.47 30.83
C ASP A 597 -10.96 10.11 30.18
N HIS A 598 -11.51 10.14 28.96
CA HIS A 598 -11.84 8.96 28.16
C HIS A 598 -10.83 8.71 27.02
N ALA A 599 -9.73 9.47 26.96
CA ALA A 599 -8.83 9.42 25.82
C ALA A 599 -8.09 8.07 25.72
N PRO A 600 -7.85 7.56 24.50
CA PRO A 600 -7.09 6.33 24.30
C PRO A 600 -5.68 6.39 24.93
N PRO A 601 -5.13 5.26 25.41
CA PRO A 601 -3.79 5.21 26.01
C PRO A 601 -2.69 5.80 25.11
N THR A 602 -2.84 5.70 23.79
CA THR A 602 -1.95 6.27 22.79
C THR A 602 -1.87 7.78 22.88
N LEU A 603 -3.03 8.44 22.93
CA LEU A 603 -3.17 9.87 23.01
C LEU A 603 -2.77 10.40 24.40
N ARG A 604 -3.17 9.72 25.48
CA ARG A 604 -2.71 10.06 26.84
C ARG A 604 -1.19 9.98 26.96
N LYS A 605 -0.55 8.97 26.35
CA LYS A 605 0.92 8.84 26.32
C LYS A 605 1.58 9.96 25.51
N ALA A 606 0.99 10.36 24.37
CA ALA A 606 1.50 11.45 23.55
C ALA A 606 1.38 12.81 24.26
N ALA A 607 0.21 13.11 24.82
CA ALA A 607 -0.04 14.31 25.61
C ALA A 607 0.89 14.40 26.83
N LYS A 608 1.02 13.31 27.58
CA LYS A 608 1.94 13.24 28.73
C LYS A 608 3.39 13.50 28.31
N ALA A 609 3.85 12.89 27.23
CA ALA A 609 5.22 13.06 26.74
C ALA A 609 5.49 14.51 26.30
N LEU A 610 4.56 15.13 25.56
CA LEU A 610 4.67 16.52 25.13
C LEU A 610 4.66 17.49 26.32
N ILE A 611 3.71 17.32 27.25
CA ILE A 611 3.60 18.17 28.44
C ILE A 611 4.88 18.07 29.29
N GLN A 612 5.40 16.86 29.51
CA GLN A 612 6.66 16.68 30.24
C GLN A 612 7.87 17.33 29.55
N LEU A 613 7.88 17.35 28.21
CA LEU A 613 8.91 18.04 27.44
C LEU A 613 8.82 19.55 27.65
N LEU A 614 7.62 20.12 27.48
CA LEU A 614 7.37 21.56 27.60
C LEU A 614 7.59 22.08 29.03
N CYS A 615 7.15 21.33 30.04
CA CYS A 615 7.40 21.66 31.45
C CYS A 615 8.89 21.73 31.77
N ARG A 616 9.69 20.78 31.26
CA ARG A 616 11.14 20.82 31.44
C ARG A 616 11.79 21.98 30.69
N HIS A 617 11.36 22.23 29.46
CA HIS A 617 11.95 23.26 28.61
C HIS A 617 11.67 24.68 29.13
N PHE A 618 10.44 24.95 29.57
CA PHE A 618 10.02 26.28 30.06
C PHE A 618 9.97 26.38 31.59
N GLN A 619 10.45 25.36 32.31
CA GLN A 619 10.46 25.30 33.79
C GLN A 619 9.08 25.51 34.42
N ILE A 620 8.03 24.94 33.82
CA ILE A 620 6.65 25.09 34.25
C ILE A 620 6.32 24.04 35.32
N SER A 621 5.89 24.51 36.50
CA SER A 621 5.47 23.64 37.61
C SER A 621 4.14 22.94 37.31
N SER A 622 3.95 21.73 37.86
CA SER A 622 2.76 20.91 37.58
C SER A 622 1.42 21.56 37.98
N ASN A 623 1.43 22.43 39.00
CA ASN A 623 0.28 23.23 39.43
C ASN A 623 -0.11 24.36 38.46
N ARG A 624 0.66 24.57 37.38
CA ARG A 624 0.42 25.54 36.31
C ARG A 624 -0.04 24.87 35.00
N ILE A 625 -0.43 23.60 35.08
CA ILE A 625 -1.05 22.86 33.98
C ILE A 625 -2.56 22.88 34.19
N HIS A 626 -3.28 23.51 33.26
CA HIS A 626 -4.74 23.64 33.32
C HIS A 626 -5.38 22.83 32.20
N VAL A 627 -6.55 22.26 32.46
CA VAL A 627 -7.39 21.57 31.48
C VAL A 627 -8.71 22.32 31.39
N GLY A 628 -9.20 22.62 30.19
CA GLY A 628 -10.41 23.45 29.98
C GLY A 628 -11.29 22.98 28.84
N GLU A 629 -12.58 23.35 28.85
CA GLU A 629 -13.55 22.97 27.80
C GLU A 629 -13.74 24.06 26.71
N MET A 630 -14.26 23.66 25.54
CA MET A 630 -14.56 24.57 24.43
C MET A 630 -16.06 24.89 24.35
N THR A 631 -16.48 26.12 24.67
CA THR A 631 -17.88 26.55 24.56
C THR A 631 -18.13 27.19 23.18
N MET A 632 -19.02 26.61 22.36
CA MET A 632 -19.39 27.19 21.06
C MET A 632 -20.48 28.27 21.24
N HIS A 633 -20.17 29.52 20.89
CA HIS A 633 -21.16 30.45 20.36
C HIS A 633 -20.94 30.50 18.84
N LEU A 634 -21.95 30.05 18.08
CA LEU A 634 -21.99 30.05 16.61
C LEU A 634 -21.94 31.47 16.05
#